data_AF-A0A8J5FPR1-F1
#
_entry.id   AF-A0A8J5FPR1-F1
#
_cell.length_a   1.000
_cell.length_b   1.000
_cell.length_c   1.000
_cell.angle_alpha   90.00
_cell.angle_beta   90.00
_cell.angle_gamma   90.00
#
_symmetry.space_group_name_H-M   'P 1'
#
loop_
_entity.id
_entity.type
_entity.pdbx_description
1 polymer ?
#
loop_
_entity_poly.entity_id
_entity_poly.type
_entity_poly.pdbx_seq_one_letter_code
_entity_poly.pdbx_strand_id
1 'polypeptide(L)' 'MDMKHNIRNMSVIAHVDHGKSTLTDSLVAVARIIAQEVAGDVRMTDTRQDEVERGITIKSTGISLGTLTNQPHRFTWAR' A
#
# COMPACT_ATOMS: atom_id res chain seq x y z
N MET A 1 5.82 9.28 19.65
CA MET A 1 5.83 7.86 19.21
C MET A 1 6.69 7.08 20.18
N ASP A 2 6.09 6.54 21.25
CA ASP A 2 6.84 5.96 22.38
C ASP A 2 7.32 4.52 22.17
N MET A 3 6.65 3.74 21.31
CA MET A 3 7.04 2.35 21.01
C MET A 3 7.89 2.26 19.74
N LYS A 4 9.13 2.76 19.77
CA LYS A 4 10.06 2.72 18.62
C LYS A 4 10.30 1.31 18.07
N HIS A 5 10.26 0.28 18.94
CA HIS A 5 10.46 -1.12 18.57
C HIS A 5 9.34 -1.69 17.68
N ASN A 6 8.16 -1.08 17.67
CA ASN A 6 7.01 -1.52 16.88
C ASN A 6 6.92 -0.80 15.52
N ILE A 7 7.82 0.13 15.23
CA ILE A 7 7.83 0.86 13.96
C ILE A 7 8.69 0.08 12.96
N ARG A 8 8.09 -0.33 11.84
CA ARG A 8 8.81 -0.97 10.73
C ARG A 8 8.82 -0.03 9.54
N ASN A 9 10.02 0.44 9.20
CA ASN A 9 10.25 1.20 7.98
C ASN A 9 10.56 0.20 6.85
N MET A 10 9.76 0.21 5.80
CA MET A 10 9.89 -0.68 4.66
C MET A 10 9.68 0.10 3.36
N SER A 11 10.39 -0.30 2.31
CA SER A 11 10.25 0.26 0.96
C SER A 11 10.03 -0.86 -0.05
N VAL A 12 9.28 -0.55 -1.10
CA VAL A 12 9.04 -1.47 -2.22
C VAL A 12 9.90 -1.02 -3.39
N ILE A 13 10.79 -1.90 -3.86
CA ILE A 13 11.65 -1.66 -5.02
C ILE A 13 11.34 -2.75 -6.05
N ALA A 14 11.07 -2.34 -7.28
CA ALA A 14 10.80 -3.25 -8.39
C ALA A 14 11.05 -2.54 -9.73
N HIS A 15 11.16 -3.32 -10.80
CA HIS A 15 11.30 -2.82 -12.17
C HIS A 15 10.00 -2.20 -12.71
N VAL A 16 10.08 -1.33 -13.72
CA VAL A 16 8.92 -0.70 -14.36
C VAL A 16 7.93 -1.78 -14.81
N ASP A 17 6.62 -1.51 -14.70
CA ASP A 17 5.53 -2.46 -15.00
C ASP A 17 5.42 -3.71 -14.11
N HIS A 18 6.20 -3.81 -13.02
CA HIS A 18 6.09 -4.93 -12.06
C HIS A 18 5.00 -4.71 -10.98
N GLY A 19 4.03 -3.84 -11.21
CA GLY A 19 2.87 -3.69 -10.31
C GLY A 19 3.18 -3.13 -8.91
N LYS A 20 4.24 -2.31 -8.75
CA LYS A 20 4.57 -1.68 -7.46
C LYS A 20 3.42 -0.86 -6.90
N SER A 21 2.85 0.03 -7.72
CA SER A 21 1.75 0.91 -7.30
C SER A 21 0.52 0.09 -6.89
N THR A 22 0.23 -0.99 -7.61
CA THR A 22 -0.86 -1.93 -7.30
C THR A 22 -0.63 -2.68 -5.98
N LEU A 23 0.60 -3.13 -5.71
CA LEU A 23 0.96 -3.76 -4.45
C LEU A 23 0.84 -2.79 -3.28
N THR A 24 1.34 -1.57 -3.44
CA THR A 24 1.26 -0.54 -2.40
C THR A 24 -0.20 -0.17 -2.10
N ASP A 25 -1.04 0.02 -3.12
CA ASP A 25 -2.47 0.26 -2.93
C ASP A 25 -3.17 -0.88 -2.19
N SER A 26 -2.81 -2.13 -2.50
CA SER A 26 -3.36 -3.29 -1.78
C SER A 26 -3.00 -3.27 -0.29
N LEU A 27 -1.77 -2.87 0.05
CA LEU A 27 -1.34 -2.72 1.45
C LEU A 27 -2.10 -1.58 2.17
N VAL A 28 -2.31 -0.46 1.48
CA VAL A 28 -3.09 0.68 2.00
C VAL A 28 -4.55 0.30 2.22
N ALA A 29 -5.12 -0.52 1.34
CA ALA A 29 -6.48 -1.03 1.46
C ALA A 29 -6.64 -1.99 2.64
N VAL A 30 -5.68 -2.89 2.85
CA VAL A 30 -5.65 -3.79 4.01
C VAL A 30 -5.51 -3.01 5.32
N ALA A 31 -4.76 -1.90 5.31
CA ALA A 31 -4.66 -0.98 6.45
C ALA A 31 -5.94 -0.16 6.71
N ARG A 32 -7.01 -0.35 5.91
CA ARG A 32 -8.29 0.39 5.97
C ARG A 32 -8.14 1.91 5.81
N ILE A 33 -7.07 2.35 5.15
CA ILE A 33 -6.87 3.77 4.81
C ILE A 33 -7.68 4.14 3.56
N ILE A 34 -7.86 3.18 2.64
CA ILE A 34 -8.70 3.29 1.45
C ILE A 34 -9.69 2.14 1.35
N ALA A 35 -10.81 2.36 0.64
CA ALA A 35 -11.74 1.30 0.29
C ALA A 35 -11.08 0.29 -0.67
N GLN A 36 -11.28 -1.01 -0.45
CA GLN A 36 -10.69 -2.07 -1.29
C GLN A 36 -11.12 -1.97 -2.76
N GLU A 37 -12.33 -1.47 -3.02
CA GLU A 37 -12.88 -1.29 -4.37
C GLU A 37 -12.15 -0.22 -5.18
N VAL A 38 -11.42 0.66 -4.50
CA VAL A 38 -10.70 1.80 -5.09
C VAL A 38 -9.19 1.52 -5.18
N ALA A 39 -8.74 0.41 -4.60
CA ALA A 39 -7.34 0.01 -4.56
C ALA A 39 -6.87 -0.46 -5.94
N GLY A 40 -5.82 0.16 -6.48
CA GLY A 40 -5.24 -0.16 -7.78
C GLY A 40 -5.65 0.78 -8.92
N ASP A 41 -6.85 1.37 -8.84
CA ASP A 41 -7.33 2.38 -9.80
C ASP A 41 -6.84 3.78 -9.44
N VAL A 42 -6.89 4.14 -8.16
CA VAL A 42 -6.46 5.46 -7.71
C VAL A 42 -4.95 5.61 -7.71
N ARG A 43 -4.19 4.50 -7.59
CA ARG A 43 -2.72 4.50 -7.51
C ARG A 43 -2.25 5.62 -6.61
N MET A 44 -2.64 5.59 -5.33
CA MET A 44 -2.46 6.70 -4.39
C MET A 44 -1.00 7.19 -4.27
N THR A 45 -0.05 6.34 -4.65
CA THR A 45 1.38 6.63 -4.61
C THR A 45 1.83 7.48 -5.82
N ASP A 46 1.14 7.38 -6.95
CA ASP A 46 1.42 8.05 -8.22
C ASP A 46 0.61 9.37 -8.29
N THR A 47 1.13 10.41 -7.64
CA THR A 47 0.42 11.69 -7.46
C THR A 47 0.51 12.64 -8.66
N ARG A 48 1.46 12.42 -9.56
CA ARG A 48 1.63 13.28 -10.73
C ARG A 48 0.93 12.70 -11.96
N GLN A 49 0.36 13.56 -12.80
CA GLN A 49 -0.30 13.13 -14.04
C GLN A 49 0.65 12.38 -14.99
N ASP A 50 1.92 12.79 -15.07
CA ASP A 50 2.92 12.11 -15.89
C ASP A 50 3.26 10.70 -15.40
N GLU A 51 3.12 10.44 -14.09
CA GLU A 51 3.27 9.10 -13.49
C GLU A 51 2.08 8.20 -13.85
N VAL A 52 0.86 8.74 -13.73
CA VAL A 52 -0.39 8.02 -14.03
C VAL A 52 -0.50 7.67 -15.52
N GLU A 53 -0.26 8.64 -16.40
CA GLU A 53 -0.33 8.45 -17.86
C GLU A 53 0.69 7.43 -18.37
N ARG A 54 1.87 7.37 -17.75
CA ARG A 54 2.96 6.49 -18.17
C ARG A 54 3.04 5.18 -17.38
N GLY A 55 2.25 5.03 -16.31
CA GLY A 55 2.31 3.88 -15.42
C GLY A 55 3.65 3.71 -14.69
N ILE A 56 4.37 4.81 -14.46
CA ILE A 56 5.69 4.80 -13.82
C ILE A 56 5.66 5.54 -12.49
N THR A 57 6.47 5.09 -11.53
CA THR A 57 6.67 5.79 -10.27
C THR A 57 8.00 6.56 -10.35
N ILE A 58 7.94 7.90 -10.40
CA ILE A 58 9.13 8.78 -10.46
C ILE A 58 9.49 9.23 -9.05
N LYS A 59 8.49 9.51 -8.21
CA LYS A 59 8.66 10.00 -6.84
C LYS A 59 8.26 8.96 -5.81
N SER A 60 9.10 8.80 -4.78
CA SER A 60 8.74 7.98 -3.62
C SER A 60 7.78 8.73 -2.70
N THR A 61 6.66 8.10 -2.38
CA THR A 61 5.67 8.60 -1.42
C THR A 61 5.68 7.68 -0.20
N GLY A 62 5.87 8.26 0.99
CA GLY A 62 5.86 7.52 2.25
C GLY A 62 4.46 7.45 2.84
N ILE A 63 3.99 6.24 3.17
CA ILE A 63 2.70 6.03 3.83
C ILE A 63 2.94 5.39 5.19
N SER A 64 2.29 5.92 6.23
CA SER A 64 2.30 5.30 7.56
C SER A 64 1.09 4.40 7.71
N LEU A 65 1.32 3.10 7.85
CA LEU A 65 0.26 2.10 8.03
C LEU A 65 0.13 1.77 9.52
N GLY A 66 -1.04 2.07 10.10
CA GLY A 66 -1.38 1.69 11.46
C GLY A 66 -2.30 0.47 11.46
N THR A 67 -1.74 -0.73 11.61
CA THR A 67 -2.56 -1.95 11.68
C THR A 67 -3.02 -2.19 13.12
N LEU A 68 -4.33 -2.10 13.37
CA LEU A 68 -4.97 -2.52 14.63
C LEU A 68 -5.06 -4.05 14.69
N THR A 69 -3.93 -4.76 14.69
CA THR A 69 -3.92 -6.22 14.81
C THR A 69 -3.85 -6.63 16.28
N ASN A 70 -5.00 -6.59 16.96
CA ASN A 70 -5.31 -7.52 18.04
C ASN A 70 -6.35 -8.57 17.59
N GLN A 71 -6.49 -8.80 16.28
CA GLN A 71 -7.29 -9.90 15.77
C GLN A 71 -6.37 -10.89 15.05
N PRO A 72 -6.22 -12.12 15.56
CA PRO A 72 -5.53 -13.17 14.83
C PRO A 72 -6.34 -13.46 13.55
N HIS A 73 -5.63 -13.46 12.43
CA HIS A 73 -6.18 -13.69 11.10
C HIS A 73 -7.01 -14.98 11.05
N ARG A 74 -8.33 -14.85 11.20
CA ARG A 74 -9.28 -15.92 10.93
C ARG A 74 -9.49 -15.97 9.42
N PHE A 75 -8.55 -16.59 8.71
CA PHE A 75 -8.77 -17.07 7.35
C PHE A 75 -9.69 -18.29 7.43
N THR A 76 -10.98 -18.07 7.64
CA THR A 76 -11.99 -19.11 7.38
C THR A 76 -12.14 -19.22 5.86
N TRP A 77 -11.44 -20.20 5.28
CA TRP A 77 -11.81 -20.75 3.98
C TRP A 77 -13.24 -21.30 4.12
N ALA A 78 -14.21 -20.58 3.56
CA ALA A 78 -15.55 -21.13 3.38
C ALA A 78 -15.44 -22.33 2.43
N ARG A 79 -15.82 -23.49 2.95
CA ARG A 79 -16.12 -24.67 2.15
C ARG A 79 -17.59 -24.62 1.76
#